data_AF-A0A437UN29-F1
#
_entry.id   AF-A0A437UN29-F1
#
_cell.length_a   1.000
_cell.length_b   1.000
_cell.length_c   1.000
_cell.angle_alpha   90.00
_cell.angle_beta   90.00
_cell.angle_gamma   90.00
#
_symmetry.space_group_name_H-M   'P 1'
#
loop_
_entity.id
_entity.type
_entity.pdbx_description
1 polymer ?
#
loop_
_entity_poly.entity_id
_entity_poly.type
_entity_poly.pdbx_seq_one_letter_code
_entity_poly.pdbx_strand_id
1 'polypeptide(L)' 'MGALTIYEIKNKIEDTFPELVLGWNIETGKPQIISKNHWCVIAYTYHQKWILKAGISDYSIHIAAIISLLEQWDGRIE' A
#
# COMPACT_ATOMS: atom_id res chain seq x y z
N MET A 1 -1.33 7.91 -17.06
CA MET A 1 -1.74 6.55 -16.64
C MET A 1 -3.04 6.68 -15.86
N GLY A 2 -4.02 5.82 -16.13
CA GLY A 2 -5.33 5.88 -15.48
C GLY A 2 -5.25 5.57 -13.99
N ALA A 3 -6.20 6.08 -13.22
CA ALA A 3 -6.31 5.75 -11.81
C ALA A 3 -6.69 4.26 -11.65
N LEU A 4 -6.12 3.61 -10.63
CA LEU A 4 -6.31 2.20 -10.30
C LEU A 4 -7.25 2.08 -9.11
N THR A 5 -8.13 1.09 -9.15
CA THR A 5 -8.94 0.69 -8.00
C THR A 5 -8.08 0.09 -6.89
N ILE A 6 -8.62 0.03 -5.67
CA ILE A 6 -7.90 -0.55 -4.54
C ILE A 6 -7.55 -2.05 -4.74
N TYR A 7 -8.38 -2.78 -5.50
CA TYR A 7 -8.13 -4.18 -5.85
C TYR A 7 -7.02 -4.34 -6.91
N GLU A 8 -6.92 -3.41 -7.85
CA GLU A 8 -5.80 -3.39 -8.80
C GLU A 8 -4.48 -3.02 -8.11
N ILE A 9 -4.53 -2.07 -7.17
CA ILE A 9 -3.38 -1.73 -6.30
C ILE A 9 -2.93 -2.97 -5.53
N LYS A 10 -3.87 -3.71 -4.92
CA LYS A 10 -3.58 -5.00 -4.27
C LYS A 10 -2.84 -5.95 -5.20
N ASN A 11 -3.44 -6.26 -6.35
CA ASN A 11 -2.89 -7.25 -7.27
C ASN A 11 -1.49 -6.87 -7.74
N LYS A 12 -1.27 -5.59 -8.07
CA LYS A 12 0.06 -5.11 -8.49
C LYS A 12 1.08 -5.12 -7.36
N ILE A 13 0.70 -4.73 -6.14
CA ILE A 13 1.58 -4.81 -4.96
C ILE A 13 2.00 -6.27 -4.73
N GLU A 14 1.04 -7.20 -4.70
CA GLU A 14 1.31 -8.60 -4.39
C GLU A 14 2.10 -9.32 -5.50
N ASP A 15 1.94 -8.91 -6.77
CA ASP A 15 2.71 -9.41 -7.91
C ASP A 15 4.14 -8.84 -7.94
N THR A 16 4.31 -7.55 -7.63
CA THR A 16 5.63 -6.88 -7.65
C THR A 16 6.45 -7.17 -6.40
N PHE A 17 5.78 -7.24 -5.24
CA PHE A 17 6.36 -7.41 -3.91
C PHE A 17 5.62 -8.54 -3.17
N PRO A 18 6.01 -9.80 -3.39
CA PRO A 18 5.31 -10.96 -2.82
C PRO A 18 5.32 -10.96 -1.27
N GLU A 19 6.23 -10.24 -0.65
CA GLU A 19 6.30 -10.01 0.79
C GLU A 19 5.31 -8.96 1.33
N LEU A 20 4.62 -8.24 0.45
CA LEU A 20 3.60 -7.26 0.80
C LEU A 20 2.20 -7.82 0.53
N VAL A 21 1.22 -7.29 1.27
CA VAL A 21 -0.21 -7.57 1.06
C VAL A 21 -1.04 -6.33 1.35
N LEU A 22 -2.18 -6.23 0.67
CA LEU A 22 -3.22 -5.29 1.06
C LEU A 22 -4.04 -5.87 2.22
N GLY A 23 -4.08 -5.15 3.33
CA GLY A 23 -4.98 -5.39 4.45
C GLY A 23 -5.91 -4.21 4.70
N TRP A 24 -6.84 -4.39 5.63
CA TRP A 24 -7.74 -3.33 6.10
C TRP A 24 -7.53 -3.12 7.59
N ASN A 25 -7.50 -1.86 8.00
CA ASN A 25 -7.50 -1.50 9.41
C ASN A 25 -8.92 -1.73 9.95
N ILE A 26 -9.05 -2.59 10.96
CA ILE A 26 -10.35 -3.01 11.51
C ILE A 26 -11.10 -1.87 12.23
N GLU A 27 -10.39 -0.88 12.75
CA GLU A 27 -10.98 0.23 13.51
C GLU A 27 -11.50 1.33 12.59
N THR A 28 -10.82 1.55 11.46
CA THR A 28 -11.11 2.65 10.53
C THR A 28 -11.72 2.19 9.21
N GLY A 29 -11.72 0.88 8.93
CA GLY A 29 -12.16 0.30 7.66
C GLY A 29 -11.27 0.68 6.46
N LYS A 30 -10.11 1.28 6.71
CA LYS A 30 -9.25 1.86 5.67
C LYS A 30 -8.19 0.88 5.17
N PRO A 31 -7.87 0.89 3.87
CA PRO A 31 -6.83 0.04 3.33
C PRO A 31 -5.43 0.44 3.85
N GLN A 32 -4.59 -0.57 4.04
CA GLN A 32 -3.21 -0.48 4.50
C GLN A 32 -2.36 -1.56 3.85
N ILE A 33 -1.09 -1.26 3.56
CA ILE A 33 -0.12 -2.25 3.08
C ILE A 33 0.65 -2.81 4.27
N ILE A 34 0.68 -4.14 4.36
CA ILE A 34 1.30 -4.88 5.45
C ILE A 34 2.44 -5.71 4.88
N SER A 35 3.58 -5.70 5.58
CA SER A 35 4.68 -6.62 5.29
C SER A 35 4.43 -7.96 5.97
N LYS A 36 4.42 -9.04 5.18
CA LYS A 36 4.39 -10.43 5.67
C LYS A 36 5.66 -10.79 6.46
N ASN A 37 6.81 -10.23 6.09
CA ASN A 37 8.08 -10.54 6.73
C ASN A 37 8.21 -9.90 8.11
N HIS A 38 7.74 -8.66 8.25
CA HIS A 38 7.91 -7.85 9.46
C HIS A 38 6.63 -7.73 10.30
N TRP A 39 5.52 -8.28 9.81
CA TRP A 39 4.22 -8.29 10.48
C TRP A 39 3.78 -6.88 10.89
N CYS A 40 4.09 -5.89 10.05
CA CYS A 40 3.89 -4.48 10.35
C CYS A 40 3.29 -3.74 9.16
N VAL A 41 2.56 -2.66 9.45
CA VAL A 41 2.01 -1.75 8.46
C VAL A 41 3.13 -0.86 7.91
N ILE A 42 3.34 -0.90 6.60
CA ILE A 42 4.35 -0.09 5.92
C ILE A 42 3.75 1.13 5.21
N ALA A 43 2.48 1.04 4.81
CA ALA A 43 1.74 2.16 4.24
C ALA A 43 0.29 2.10 4.72
N TYR A 44 -0.33 3.25 4.94
CA TYR A 44 -1.73 3.34 5.34
C TYR A 44 -2.40 4.51 4.64
N THR A 45 -3.73 4.49 4.59
CA THR A 45 -4.48 5.58 3.98
C THR A 45 -4.98 6.59 5.01
N TYR A 46 -4.79 7.87 4.72
CA TYR A 46 -5.27 9.00 5.52
C TYR A 46 -5.72 10.12 4.59
N HIS A 47 -6.92 10.67 4.80
CA HIS A 47 -7.58 11.61 3.87
C HIS A 47 -7.48 11.19 2.39
N GLN A 48 -7.79 9.93 2.09
CA GLN A 48 -7.73 9.34 0.74
C GLN A 48 -6.34 9.37 0.07
N LYS A 49 -5.28 9.62 0.85
CA LYS A 49 -3.89 9.57 0.38
C LYS A 49 -3.15 8.45 1.09
N TRP A 50 -2.21 7.84 0.38
CA TRP A 50 -1.29 6.90 0.98
C TRP A 50 -0.19 7.63 1.75
N ILE A 51 0.06 7.17 2.97
CA ILE A 51 1.14 7.62 3.84
C ILE A 51 2.03 6.43 4.13
N LEU A 52 3.31 6.59 3.84
CA LEU A 52 4.35 5.63 4.22
C LEU A 52 4.71 5.81 5.69
N LYS A 53 4.82 4.70 6.41
CA LYS A 53 5.21 4.70 7.83
C LYS A 53 6.74 4.80 7.95
N ALA A 54 7.26 5.82 8.62
CA ALA A 54 8.71 5.94 8.86
C ALA A 54 9.25 4.70 9.59
N GLY A 55 10.28 4.05 9.03
CA GLY A 55 10.83 2.76 9.52
C GLY A 55 11.01 1.68 8.45
N ILE A 56 10.67 1.98 7.20
CA ILE A 56 10.72 1.04 6.06
C ILE A 56 12.14 0.87 5.48
N SER A 57 13.18 0.93 6.32
CA SER A 57 14.59 0.87 5.87
C SER A 57 14.89 -0.37 5.01
N ASP A 58 14.20 -1.49 5.28
CA ASP A 58 14.28 -2.73 4.50
C ASP A 58 13.73 -2.63 3.07
N TYR A 59 12.90 -1.63 2.77
CA TYR A 59 12.35 -1.40 1.43
C TYR A 59 12.95 -0.15 0.76
N SER A 60 14.09 0.37 1.25
CA SER A 60 14.70 1.60 0.74
C SER A 60 14.92 1.59 -0.78
N ILE A 61 15.20 0.41 -1.36
CA ILE A 61 15.41 0.23 -2.81
C ILE A 61 14.08 0.20 -3.58
N HIS A 62 13.01 -0.26 -2.93
CA HIS A 62 11.69 -0.46 -3.53
C HIS A 62 10.69 0.66 -3.21
N ILE A 63 11.05 1.56 -2.29
CA ILE A 63 10.20 2.63 -1.77
C ILE A 63 9.61 3.49 -2.90
N ALA A 64 10.42 3.84 -3.90
CA ALA A 64 9.98 4.67 -5.03
C ALA A 64 8.95 3.96 -5.91
N ALA A 65 9.11 2.65 -6.12
CA ALA A 65 8.17 1.84 -6.88
C ALA A 65 6.85 1.64 -6.10
N ILE A 66 6.93 1.43 -4.78
CA ILE A 66 5.76 1.36 -3.91
C ILE A 66 5.00 2.68 -3.94
N ILE A 67 5.67 3.83 -3.78
CA ILE A 67 5.03 5.17 -3.86
C ILE A 67 4.36 5.35 -5.21
N SER A 68 5.09 5.13 -6.30
CA SER A 68 4.56 5.34 -7.67
C SER A 68 3.32 4.50 -7.95
N LEU A 69 3.23 3.30 -7.37
CA LEU A 69 2.07 2.43 -7.48
C LEU A 69 0.91 2.95 -6.61
N LEU A 70 1.19 3.30 -5.36
CA LEU A 70 0.18 3.82 -4.43
C LEU A 70 -0.42 5.16 -4.89
N GLU A 71 0.37 6.03 -5.53
CA GLU A 71 -0.09 7.31 -6.10
C GLU A 71 -1.05 7.14 -7.29
N GLN A 72 -1.10 5.95 -7.90
CA GLN A 72 -2.07 5.65 -8.96
C GLN A 72 -3.45 5.31 -8.41
N TRP A 73 -3.63 5.17 -7.08
CA TRP A 73 -4.94 4.87 -6.51
C TRP A 73 -5.95 6.00 -6.76
N ASP A 74 -7.16 5.64 -7.18
CA ASP A 74 -8.24 6.58 -7.47
C ASP A 74 -8.92 7.20 -6.24
N GLY A 75 -8.53 6.75 -5.04
CA GLY A 75 -9.04 7.24 -3.76
C GLY A 75 -10.39 6.65 -3.37
N ARG A 76 -10.95 5.72 -4.18
CA ARG A 76 -12.23 5.05 -3.90
C ARG A 76 -11.98 3.67 -3.32
N ILE A 77 -12.89 3.25 -2.44
CA ILE A 77 -12.89 1.94 -1.78
C ILE A 77 -14.04 1.06 -2.35
N GLU A 78 -14.79 1.59 -3.31
CA GLU A 78 -15.94 0.94 -3.97
C GLU A 78 -15.55 -0.24 -4.85
#